data_AF-A0A8S0TLM1-F1
#
_entry.id   AF-A0A8S0TLM1-F1
#
_cell.length_a   1.000
_cell.length_b   1.000
_cell.length_c   1.000
_cell.angle_alpha   90.00
_cell.angle_beta   90.00
_cell.angle_gamma   90.00
#
_symmetry.space_group_name_H-M   'P 1'
#
loop_
_entity.id
_entity.type
_entity.pdbx_description
1 polymer ?
#
loop_
_entity_poly.entity_id
_entity_poly.type
_entity_poly.pdbx_seq_one_letter_code
_entity_poly.pdbx_strand_id
1 'polypeptide(L)'
;MPLSYANFSHTCDSSKTNMAMVVTQILLSAQSVDSTVRNRAEEALKQIQEQNLPNFLLSISGELSSKEKPVESHKLAGLILKNTLDAKEQHRKYELAQRWLSLDVALKSQIKACLLQTLASPVSDARSTASQVIAKVAGIELPQKQWPELIGSLLSNIHQVPPHVKQATLETLGYICKEVVAEVVDQDGSMLAATRALYNALSFAKANFSSDMERDYIMRVICEATLSPYGKTRQAALECLVSIGSMYYDKLAPYIQDIFNITSKAVREDEEAVALQVIEF
;
A
#
# COMPACT_ATOMS: atom_id res chain seq x y z
N MET A 1 52.56 -17.06 -29.17
CA MET A 1 52.78 -17.08 -27.71
C MET A 1 51.75 -16.16 -27.04
N PRO A 2 51.19 -16.54 -25.88
CA PRO A 2 49.91 -16.05 -25.36
C PRO A 2 50.07 -15.13 -24.12
N LEU A 3 49.11 -14.24 -23.86
CA LEU A 3 48.73 -13.71 -22.53
C LEU A 3 47.24 -13.28 -22.63
N SER A 4 46.28 -14.11 -22.23
CA SER A 4 45.68 -14.16 -20.88
C SER A 4 45.06 -12.82 -20.42
N TYR A 5 43.75 -12.65 -20.65
CA TYR A 5 42.89 -11.87 -19.76
C TYR A 5 41.73 -12.74 -19.30
N ALA A 6 41.78 -13.09 -18.02
CA ALA A 6 40.88 -13.96 -17.32
C ALA A 6 39.57 -13.25 -16.95
N ASN A 7 38.45 -13.96 -17.20
CA ASN A 7 37.35 -14.21 -16.27
C ASN A 7 37.20 -13.26 -15.07
N PHE A 8 36.41 -12.20 -15.21
CA PHE A 8 35.84 -11.45 -14.09
C PHE A 8 34.46 -10.88 -14.43
N SER A 9 33.51 -11.74 -14.84
CA SER A 9 32.11 -11.32 -15.03
C SER A 9 31.06 -12.38 -14.66
N HIS A 10 31.44 -13.62 -14.32
CA HIS A 10 30.47 -14.73 -14.15
C HIS A 10 30.08 -15.08 -12.69
N THR A 11 30.72 -14.51 -11.67
CA THR A 11 30.50 -14.93 -10.27
C THR A 11 29.54 -14.05 -9.47
N CYS A 12 29.32 -12.80 -9.88
CA CYS A 12 28.41 -11.89 -9.17
C CYS A 12 26.94 -12.05 -9.60
N ASP A 13 26.71 -12.48 -10.84
CA ASP A 13 25.37 -12.71 -11.38
C ASP A 13 24.81 -14.08 -10.94
N SER A 14 25.67 -15.10 -10.88
CA SER A 14 25.28 -16.44 -10.45
C SER A 14 24.83 -16.51 -9.00
N SER A 15 25.38 -15.68 -8.10
CA SER A 15 24.95 -15.64 -6.69
C SER A 15 23.56 -15.03 -6.50
N LYS A 16 23.21 -14.01 -7.30
CA LYS A 16 21.88 -13.39 -7.32
C LYS A 16 20.84 -14.36 -7.91
N THR A 17 21.17 -15.06 -9.00
CA THR A 17 20.30 -16.09 -9.59
C THR A 17 20.11 -17.29 -8.66
N ASN A 18 21.16 -17.72 -7.95
CA ASN A 18 21.06 -18.83 -6.99
C ASN A 18 20.13 -18.49 -5.83
N MET A 19 20.27 -17.30 -5.24
CA MET A 19 19.45 -16.88 -4.11
C MET A 19 17.97 -16.71 -4.51
N ALA A 20 17.70 -16.21 -5.71
CA ALA A 20 16.34 -16.08 -6.23
C ALA A 20 15.63 -17.43 -6.45
N MET A 21 16.35 -18.46 -6.92
CA MET A 21 15.79 -19.83 -7.04
C MET A 21 15.63 -20.51 -5.67
N VAL A 22 16.57 -20.28 -4.75
CA VAL A 22 16.52 -20.82 -3.39
C VAL A 22 15.31 -20.26 -2.64
N VAL A 23 15.02 -18.96 -2.74
CA VAL A 23 13.86 -18.33 -2.09
C VAL A 23 12.55 -18.93 -2.58
N THR A 24 12.37 -19.11 -3.89
CA THR A 24 11.16 -19.75 -4.45
C THR A 24 10.93 -21.14 -3.86
N GLN A 25 11.96 -21.99 -3.84
CA GLN A 25 11.84 -23.35 -3.34
C GLN A 25 11.53 -23.41 -1.83
N ILE A 26 12.09 -22.49 -1.04
CA ILE A 26 11.82 -22.40 0.39
C ILE A 26 10.38 -21.92 0.62
N LEU A 27 9.89 -20.93 -0.14
CA LEU A 27 8.50 -20.44 -0.05
C LEU A 27 7.48 -21.53 -0.40
N LEU A 28 7.78 -22.38 -1.38
CA LEU A 28 6.93 -23.53 -1.71
C LEU A 28 6.97 -24.57 -0.60
N SER A 29 8.15 -24.87 -0.05
CA SER A 29 8.32 -25.81 1.06
C SER A 29 7.60 -25.36 2.34
N ALA A 30 7.56 -24.05 2.60
CA ALA A 30 6.82 -23.45 3.72
C ALA A 30 5.30 -23.60 3.59
N GLN A 31 4.79 -23.99 2.43
CA GLN A 31 3.36 -24.28 2.20
C GLN A 31 3.06 -25.78 2.18
N SER A 32 4.04 -26.63 2.49
CA SER A 32 3.88 -28.08 2.51
C SER A 32 2.85 -28.53 3.55
N VAL A 33 2.12 -29.61 3.21
CA VAL A 33 1.25 -30.34 4.13
C VAL A 33 2.05 -31.06 5.23
N ASP A 34 3.31 -31.43 4.93
CA ASP A 34 4.23 -32.04 5.90
C ASP A 34 4.76 -30.95 6.85
N SER A 35 4.45 -31.11 8.14
CA SER A 35 4.88 -30.18 9.20
C SER A 35 6.38 -30.10 9.35
N THR A 36 7.12 -31.18 9.10
CA THR A 36 8.58 -31.21 9.20
C THR A 36 9.21 -30.38 8.09
N VAL A 37 8.71 -30.53 6.85
CA VAL A 37 9.18 -29.75 5.70
C VAL A 37 8.86 -28.27 5.88
N ARG A 38 7.63 -27.97 6.31
CA ARG A 38 7.20 -26.59 6.58
C ARG A 38 8.04 -25.90 7.65
N ASN A 39 8.22 -26.54 8.81
CA ASN A 39 8.99 -25.96 9.92
C ASN A 39 10.45 -25.68 9.52
N ARG A 40 11.08 -26.60 8.77
CA ARG A 40 12.44 -26.39 8.25
C ARG A 40 12.52 -25.20 7.29
N ALA A 41 11.51 -25.04 6.43
CA ALA A 41 11.46 -23.92 5.49
C ALA A 41 11.24 -22.58 6.20
N GLU A 42 10.37 -22.53 7.20
CA GLU A 42 10.16 -21.33 8.04
C GLU A 42 11.44 -20.94 8.79
N GLU A 43 12.16 -21.91 9.35
CA GLU A 43 13.43 -21.66 10.04
C GLU A 43 14.52 -21.19 9.08
N ALA A 44 14.57 -21.74 7.86
CA ALA A 44 15.48 -21.28 6.81
C ALA A 44 15.18 -19.82 6.39
N LEU A 45 13.90 -19.46 6.22
CA LEU A 45 13.52 -18.06 5.92
C LEU A 45 13.99 -17.11 7.01
N LYS A 46 13.78 -17.49 8.27
CA LYS A 46 14.19 -16.71 9.43
C LYS A 46 15.71 -16.53 9.48
N GLN A 47 16.48 -17.61 9.24
CA GLN A 47 17.94 -17.56 9.19
C GLN A 47 18.44 -16.63 8.07
N ILE A 48 17.87 -16.71 6.86
CA ILE A 48 18.26 -15.83 5.73
C ILE A 48 17.96 -14.37 6.08
N GLN A 49 16.78 -14.10 6.65
CA GLN A 49 16.38 -12.76 7.07
C GLN A 49 17.31 -12.17 8.14
N GLU A 50 17.75 -12.98 9.09
CA GLU A 50 18.68 -12.57 10.16
C GLU A 50 20.11 -12.34 9.64
N GLN A 51 20.57 -13.17 8.70
CA GLN A 51 21.91 -13.05 8.11
C GLN A 51 22.04 -11.83 7.20
N ASN A 52 21.04 -11.57 6.34
CA ASN A 52 21.10 -10.47 5.38
C ASN A 52 19.70 -9.94 5.03
N LEU A 53 19.14 -9.14 5.94
CA LEU A 53 17.82 -8.52 5.73
C LEU A 53 17.72 -7.73 4.40
N PRO A 54 18.66 -6.84 4.03
CA PRO A 54 18.49 -6.04 2.81
C PRO A 54 18.31 -6.91 1.55
N ASN A 55 19.17 -7.91 1.37
CA ASN A 55 19.07 -8.81 0.21
C ASN A 55 17.86 -9.74 0.30
N PHE A 56 17.46 -10.14 1.51
CA PHE A 56 16.24 -10.91 1.73
C PHE A 56 15.01 -10.12 1.27
N LEU A 57 14.86 -8.86 1.69
CA LEU A 57 13.74 -8.00 1.29
C LEU A 57 13.69 -7.81 -0.22
N LEU A 58 14.83 -7.56 -0.87
CA LEU A 58 14.92 -7.44 -2.32
C LEU A 58 14.54 -8.74 -3.04
N SER A 59 14.96 -9.89 -2.52
CA SER A 59 14.64 -11.20 -3.10
C SER A 59 13.15 -11.51 -3.00
N ILE A 60 12.54 -11.21 -1.84
CA ILE A 60 11.11 -11.39 -1.59
C ILE A 60 10.26 -10.43 -2.43
N SER A 61 10.67 -9.16 -2.59
CA SER A 61 9.98 -8.22 -3.47
C SER A 61 10.10 -8.62 -4.94
N GLY A 62 11.26 -9.12 -5.35
CA GLY A 62 11.49 -9.68 -6.68
C GLY A 62 10.61 -10.91 -6.95
N GLU A 63 10.52 -11.83 -6.00
CA GLU A 63 9.60 -12.98 -6.04
C GLU A 63 8.16 -12.53 -6.31
N LEU A 64 7.66 -11.59 -5.50
CA LEU A 64 6.30 -11.08 -5.56
C LEU A 64 5.98 -10.39 -6.90
N SER A 65 6.97 -9.74 -7.53
CA SER A 65 6.81 -9.01 -8.80
C SER A 65 7.00 -9.88 -10.06
N SER A 66 7.42 -11.13 -9.89
CA SER A 66 7.76 -12.00 -11.01
C SER A 66 6.53 -12.47 -11.77
N LYS A 67 6.68 -12.61 -13.11
CA LYS A 67 5.68 -13.22 -13.99
C LYS A 67 5.96 -14.69 -14.28
N GLU A 68 7.18 -15.15 -13.99
CA GLU A 68 7.68 -16.48 -14.34
C GLU A 68 7.61 -17.46 -13.17
N LYS A 69 7.48 -16.94 -11.94
CA LYS A 69 7.49 -17.74 -10.72
C LYS A 69 6.09 -18.26 -10.36
N PRO A 70 6.01 -19.35 -9.58
CA PRO A 70 4.73 -19.95 -9.20
C PRO A 70 3.82 -18.99 -8.45
N VAL A 71 2.52 -19.02 -8.74
CA VAL A 71 1.54 -18.12 -8.13
C VAL A 71 1.47 -18.29 -6.61
N GLU A 72 1.67 -19.52 -6.14
CA GLU A 72 1.67 -19.92 -4.74
C GLU A 72 2.78 -19.22 -3.95
N SER A 73 3.94 -18.96 -4.56
CA SER A 73 5.04 -18.29 -3.86
C SER A 73 4.77 -16.81 -3.67
N HIS A 74 4.04 -16.16 -4.58
CA HIS A 74 3.79 -14.72 -4.54
C HIS A 74 3.01 -14.29 -3.29
N LYS A 75 1.94 -15.01 -2.95
CA LYS A 75 1.12 -14.68 -1.76
C LYS A 75 1.95 -14.74 -0.49
N LEU A 76 2.70 -15.83 -0.31
CA LEU A 76 3.54 -16.01 0.87
C LEU A 76 4.68 -15.00 0.92
N ALA A 77 5.31 -14.71 -0.23
CA ALA A 77 6.35 -13.68 -0.33
C ALA A 77 5.82 -12.31 0.15
N GLY A 78 4.66 -11.89 -0.33
CA GLY A 78 4.05 -10.64 0.11
C GLY A 78 3.67 -10.64 1.60
N LEU A 79 3.18 -11.76 2.14
CA LEU A 79 2.85 -11.86 3.57
C LEU A 79 4.09 -11.76 4.44
N ILE A 80 5.17 -12.44 4.06
CA ILE A 80 6.46 -12.33 4.74
C ILE A 80 6.95 -10.89 4.69
N LEU A 81 6.95 -10.26 3.51
CA LEU A 81 7.38 -8.88 3.34
C LEU A 81 6.56 -7.92 4.23
N LYS A 82 5.24 -8.06 4.26
CA LYS A 82 4.37 -7.29 5.15
C LYS A 82 4.75 -7.49 6.62
N ASN A 83 4.94 -8.74 7.05
CA ASN A 83 5.29 -9.06 8.44
C ASN A 83 6.70 -8.59 8.83
N THR A 84 7.59 -8.31 7.86
CA THR A 84 8.87 -7.66 8.15
C THR A 84 8.76 -6.16 8.43
N LEU A 85 7.62 -5.55 8.10
CA LEU A 85 7.37 -4.11 8.23
C LEU A 85 6.33 -3.76 9.29
N ASP A 86 5.58 -4.75 9.79
CA ASP A 86 4.42 -4.54 10.64
C ASP A 86 4.40 -5.52 11.82
N ALA A 87 3.88 -5.06 12.94
CA ALA A 87 3.68 -5.86 14.15
C ALA A 87 2.46 -5.36 14.91
N LYS A 88 1.86 -6.24 15.73
CA LYS A 88 0.72 -5.87 16.58
C LYS A 88 1.16 -4.98 17.75
N GLU A 89 2.35 -5.22 18.30
CA GLU A 89 2.89 -4.43 19.40
C GLU A 89 3.56 -3.15 18.89
N GLN A 90 3.18 -1.99 19.44
CA GLN A 90 3.65 -0.68 19.00
C GLN A 90 5.19 -0.54 19.07
N HIS A 91 5.81 -1.05 20.14
CA HIS A 91 7.26 -1.01 20.29
C HIS A 91 7.96 -1.79 19.16
N ARG A 92 7.45 -2.99 18.86
CA ARG A 92 7.99 -3.83 17.79
C ARG A 92 7.78 -3.19 16.42
N LYS A 93 6.62 -2.58 16.19
CA LYS A 93 6.31 -1.83 14.96
C LYS A 93 7.33 -0.70 14.75
N TYR A 94 7.63 0.06 15.80
CA TYR A 94 8.64 1.12 15.75
C TYR A 94 10.04 0.57 15.43
N GLU A 95 10.47 -0.53 16.04
CA GLU A 95 11.76 -1.16 15.71
C GLU A 95 11.84 -1.59 14.24
N LEU A 96 10.78 -2.19 13.70
CA LEU A 96 10.71 -2.60 12.29
C LEU A 96 10.77 -1.38 11.37
N ALA A 97 10.07 -0.30 11.70
CA ALA A 97 10.12 0.96 10.96
C ALA A 97 11.54 1.57 10.94
N GLN A 98 12.23 1.62 12.09
CA GLN A 98 13.62 2.09 12.15
C GLN A 98 14.56 1.19 11.35
N ARG A 99 14.36 -0.13 11.42
CA ARG A 99 15.12 -1.10 10.62
C ARG A 99 14.93 -0.88 9.12
N TRP A 100 13.70 -0.57 8.67
CA TRP A 100 13.45 -0.18 7.28
C TRP A 100 14.12 1.15 6.92
N LEU A 101 13.98 2.19 7.75
CA LEU A 101 14.52 3.53 7.48
C LEU A 101 16.04 3.53 7.34
N SER A 102 16.74 2.67 8.09
CA SER A 102 18.21 2.49 8.04
C SER A 102 18.72 1.73 6.80
N LEU A 103 17.85 1.17 5.96
CA LEU A 103 18.27 0.55 4.70
C LEU A 103 18.79 1.58 3.71
N ASP A 104 19.72 1.13 2.87
CA ASP A 104 20.25 1.91 1.75
C ASP A 104 19.12 2.41 0.82
N VAL A 105 19.25 3.68 0.39
CA VAL A 105 18.23 4.35 -0.42
C VAL A 105 18.03 3.66 -1.78
N ALA A 106 19.11 3.22 -2.43
CA ALA A 106 19.00 2.54 -3.73
C ALA A 106 18.30 1.18 -3.59
N LEU A 107 18.53 0.47 -2.49
CA LEU A 107 17.85 -0.78 -2.18
C LEU A 107 16.35 -0.56 -1.89
N LYS A 108 16.00 0.45 -1.08
CA LYS A 108 14.60 0.83 -0.85
C LYS A 108 13.90 1.19 -2.16
N SER A 109 14.54 1.97 -3.03
CA SER A 109 13.98 2.32 -4.35
C SER A 109 13.72 1.10 -5.24
N GLN A 110 14.60 0.10 -5.22
CA GLN A 110 14.39 -1.15 -5.96
C GLN A 110 13.19 -1.95 -5.42
N ILE A 111 13.08 -2.09 -4.09
CA ILE A 111 11.94 -2.78 -3.47
C ILE A 111 10.63 -2.05 -3.81
N LYS A 112 10.61 -0.72 -3.68
CA LYS A 112 9.46 0.12 -4.01
C LYS A 112 9.04 -0.01 -5.47
N ALA A 113 10.01 -0.06 -6.39
CA ALA A 113 9.75 -0.29 -7.81
C ALA A 113 9.13 -1.68 -8.08
N CYS A 114 9.67 -2.75 -7.46
CA CYS A 114 9.08 -4.08 -7.54
C CYS A 114 7.62 -4.09 -7.07
N LEU A 115 7.33 -3.46 -5.92
CA LEU A 115 5.99 -3.39 -5.36
C LEU A 115 5.00 -2.65 -6.27
N LEU A 116 5.39 -1.49 -6.79
CA LEU A 116 4.55 -0.71 -7.70
C LEU A 116 4.30 -1.48 -9.02
N GLN A 117 5.31 -2.17 -9.54
CA GLN A 117 5.16 -3.04 -10.70
C GLN A 117 4.17 -4.19 -10.43
N THR A 118 4.17 -4.77 -9.21
CA THR A 118 3.25 -5.86 -8.86
C THR A 118 1.78 -5.45 -8.91
N LEU A 119 1.44 -4.17 -8.77
CA LEU A 119 0.05 -3.69 -8.95
C LEU A 119 -0.49 -3.98 -10.36
N ALA A 120 0.39 -4.13 -11.35
CA ALA A 120 0.06 -4.53 -12.71
C ALA A 120 0.09 -6.05 -12.97
N SER A 121 0.31 -6.86 -11.93
CA SER A 121 0.34 -8.33 -12.04
C SER A 121 -1.02 -8.88 -12.45
N PRO A 122 -1.10 -9.92 -13.30
CA PRO A 122 -2.37 -10.62 -13.57
C PRO A 122 -2.87 -11.40 -12.35
N VAL A 123 -2.00 -11.72 -11.38
CA VAL A 123 -2.32 -12.51 -10.19
C VAL A 123 -2.97 -11.64 -9.12
N SER A 124 -4.22 -11.97 -8.75
CA SER A 124 -4.98 -11.21 -7.76
C SER A 124 -4.32 -11.17 -6.38
N ASP A 125 -3.88 -12.33 -5.88
CA ASP A 125 -3.23 -12.42 -4.56
C ASP A 125 -1.92 -11.62 -4.49
N ALA A 126 -1.16 -11.59 -5.59
CA ALA A 126 0.06 -10.79 -5.68
C ALA A 126 -0.25 -9.28 -5.59
N ARG A 127 -1.27 -8.82 -6.34
CA ARG A 127 -1.74 -7.42 -6.28
C ARG A 127 -2.19 -7.03 -4.88
N SER A 128 -3.11 -7.79 -4.28
CA SER A 128 -3.67 -7.44 -2.95
C SER A 128 -2.60 -7.43 -1.86
N THR A 129 -1.65 -8.37 -1.92
CA THR A 129 -0.56 -8.40 -0.94
C THR A 129 0.44 -7.26 -1.18
N ALA A 130 0.75 -6.91 -2.43
CA ALA A 130 1.54 -5.72 -2.75
C ALA A 130 0.87 -4.43 -2.27
N SER A 131 -0.45 -4.28 -2.44
CA SER A 131 -1.22 -3.14 -1.93
C SER A 131 -1.03 -2.96 -0.42
N GLN A 132 -1.09 -4.05 0.36
CA GLN A 132 -0.87 -4.02 1.80
C GLN A 132 0.58 -3.65 2.17
N VAL A 133 1.57 -4.22 1.47
CA VAL A 133 2.99 -3.90 1.71
C VAL A 133 3.28 -2.44 1.40
N ILE A 134 2.78 -1.92 0.26
CA ILE A 134 2.93 -0.52 -0.13
C ILE A 134 2.37 0.39 0.97
N ALA A 135 1.19 0.06 1.51
CA ALA A 135 0.60 0.85 2.59
C ALA A 135 1.47 0.86 3.85
N LYS A 136 2.09 -0.26 4.23
CA LYS A 136 3.03 -0.32 5.36
C LYS A 136 4.29 0.51 5.13
N VAL A 137 4.90 0.39 3.95
CA VAL A 137 6.05 1.23 3.59
C VAL A 137 5.65 2.71 3.55
N ALA A 138 4.47 3.05 3.04
CA ALA A 138 3.95 4.41 3.01
C ALA A 138 3.74 4.98 4.41
N GLY A 139 3.18 4.19 5.33
CA GLY A 139 3.04 4.56 6.75
C GLY A 139 4.38 4.92 7.40
N ILE A 140 5.48 4.25 7.00
CA ILE A 140 6.83 4.53 7.50
C ILE A 140 7.46 5.75 6.80
N GLU A 141 7.42 5.80 5.46
CA GLU A 141 8.21 6.76 4.66
C GLU A 141 7.52 8.10 4.41
N LEU A 142 6.17 8.16 4.36
CA LEU A 142 5.46 9.42 4.10
C LEU A 142 5.63 10.44 5.23
N PRO A 143 5.51 10.08 6.53
CA PRO A 143 5.79 11.02 7.63
C PRO A 143 7.23 11.54 7.61
N GLN A 144 8.16 10.74 7.06
CA GLN A 144 9.58 11.08 6.93
C GLN A 144 9.93 11.75 5.58
N LYS A 145 8.95 11.98 4.70
CA LYS A 145 9.11 12.60 3.36
C LYS A 145 10.07 11.82 2.44
N GLN A 146 10.19 10.50 2.60
CA GLN A 146 11.10 9.64 1.83
C GLN A 146 10.46 8.94 0.62
N TRP A 147 9.15 9.10 0.41
CA TRP A 147 8.43 8.59 -0.76
C TRP A 147 7.43 9.58 -1.39
N PRO A 148 7.86 10.80 -1.73
CA PRO A 148 6.96 11.86 -2.22
C PRO A 148 6.23 11.51 -3.53
N GLU A 149 6.82 10.67 -4.38
CA GLU A 149 6.30 10.30 -5.70
C GLU A 149 5.22 9.21 -5.66
N LEU A 150 4.96 8.59 -4.50
CA LEU A 150 4.03 7.45 -4.37
C LEU A 150 2.62 7.81 -4.85
N ILE A 151 2.05 8.90 -4.31
CA ILE A 151 0.66 9.28 -4.62
C ILE A 151 0.53 9.64 -6.11
N GLY A 152 1.50 10.38 -6.65
CA GLY A 152 1.54 10.70 -8.08
C GLY A 152 1.56 9.45 -8.96
N SER A 153 2.38 8.46 -8.59
CA SER A 153 2.50 7.18 -9.31
C SER A 153 1.23 6.33 -9.25
N LEU A 154 0.52 6.34 -8.12
CA LEU A 154 -0.77 5.66 -8.00
C LEU A 154 -1.84 6.37 -8.84
N LEU A 155 -1.89 7.71 -8.80
CA LEU A 155 -2.87 8.47 -9.58
C LEU A 155 -2.66 8.35 -11.10
N SER A 156 -1.42 8.16 -11.57
CA SER A 156 -1.19 7.88 -13.00
C SER A 156 -1.81 6.54 -13.44
N ASN A 157 -1.96 5.58 -12.54
CA ASN A 157 -2.58 4.28 -12.82
C ASN A 157 -4.12 4.33 -12.84
N ILE A 158 -4.75 5.50 -12.69
CA ILE A 158 -6.22 5.60 -12.74
C ILE A 158 -6.70 5.75 -14.20
N HIS A 159 -5.84 6.27 -15.07
CA HIS A 159 -6.15 6.59 -16.46
C HIS A 159 -5.56 5.56 -17.42
N GLN A 160 -6.35 5.08 -18.38
CA GLN A 160 -5.88 4.24 -19.50
C GLN A 160 -5.11 2.94 -19.16
N VAL A 161 -5.26 2.38 -17.96
CA VAL A 161 -4.72 1.05 -17.59
C VAL A 161 -5.80 -0.05 -17.53
N PRO A 162 -5.42 -1.34 -17.52
CA PRO A 162 -6.37 -2.43 -17.37
C PRO A 162 -7.17 -2.38 -16.05
N PRO A 163 -8.42 -2.88 -16.02
CA PRO A 163 -9.31 -2.78 -14.85
C PRO A 163 -8.71 -3.32 -13.55
N HIS A 164 -7.97 -4.42 -13.61
CA HIS A 164 -7.34 -5.03 -12.44
C HIS A 164 -6.24 -4.15 -11.82
N VAL A 165 -5.55 -3.35 -12.62
CA VAL A 165 -4.54 -2.39 -12.15
C VAL A 165 -5.21 -1.22 -11.45
N LYS A 166 -6.33 -0.73 -12.00
CA LYS A 166 -7.15 0.30 -11.35
C LYS A 166 -7.63 -0.18 -9.99
N GLN A 167 -8.20 -1.38 -9.92
CA GLN A 167 -8.68 -1.97 -8.67
C GLN A 167 -7.57 -2.06 -7.63
N ALA A 168 -6.40 -2.59 -7.98
CA ALA A 168 -5.27 -2.70 -7.06
C ALA A 168 -4.73 -1.34 -6.61
N THR A 169 -4.74 -0.35 -7.51
CA THR A 169 -4.37 1.04 -7.19
C THR A 169 -5.33 1.65 -6.17
N LEU A 170 -6.64 1.50 -6.37
CA LEU A 170 -7.66 1.98 -5.44
C LEU A 170 -7.58 1.28 -4.09
N GLU A 171 -7.37 -0.05 -4.09
CA GLU A 171 -7.15 -0.83 -2.88
C GLU A 171 -5.91 -0.33 -2.12
N THR A 172 -4.81 -0.07 -2.83
CA THR A 172 -3.57 0.48 -2.26
C THR A 172 -3.81 1.84 -1.61
N LEU A 173 -4.49 2.76 -2.31
CA LEU A 173 -4.86 4.07 -1.76
C LEU A 173 -5.72 3.90 -0.50
N GLY A 174 -6.70 3.00 -0.53
CA GLY A 174 -7.56 2.70 0.61
C GLY A 174 -6.80 2.18 1.83
N TYR A 175 -5.76 1.35 1.65
CA TYR A 175 -4.89 0.90 2.75
C TYR A 175 -3.95 2.01 3.23
N ILE A 176 -3.39 2.83 2.34
CA ILE A 176 -2.55 3.98 2.72
C ILE A 176 -3.34 4.94 3.62
N CYS A 177 -4.61 5.21 3.28
CA CYS A 177 -5.48 6.02 4.13
C CYS A 177 -5.57 5.44 5.55
N LYS A 178 -5.71 4.12 5.73
CA LYS A 178 -5.74 3.51 7.08
C LYS A 178 -4.44 3.72 7.83
N GLU A 179 -3.32 3.44 7.16
CA GLU A 179 -2.02 3.35 7.82
C GLU A 179 -1.53 4.75 8.26
N VAL A 180 -1.71 5.73 7.38
CA VAL A 180 -1.29 7.12 7.64
C VAL A 180 -2.23 7.80 8.64
N VAL A 181 -3.53 7.50 8.64
CA VAL A 181 -4.49 8.06 9.61
C VAL A 181 -4.24 7.53 11.03
N ALA A 182 -3.69 6.33 11.18
CA ALA A 182 -3.44 5.74 12.50
C ALA A 182 -2.22 6.32 13.23
N GLU A 183 -1.21 6.84 12.51
CA GLU A 183 0.03 7.35 13.11
C GLU A 183 0.18 8.87 13.06
N VAL A 184 -0.63 9.56 12.25
CA VAL A 184 -0.54 11.01 12.11
C VAL A 184 -1.69 11.67 12.88
N VAL A 185 -1.46 11.87 14.18
CA VAL A 185 -2.01 13.05 14.85
C VAL A 185 -1.30 14.25 14.24
N ASP A 186 -1.87 14.70 13.13
CA ASP A 186 -1.96 16.09 12.72
C ASP A 186 -0.63 16.90 12.54
N GLN A 187 -0.17 17.25 11.29
CA GLN A 187 0.41 18.58 10.89
C GLN A 187 0.71 18.74 9.37
N ASP A 188 0.96 17.65 8.64
CA ASP A 188 1.80 17.72 7.42
C ASP A 188 1.13 17.36 6.07
N GLY A 189 -0.20 17.40 5.96
CA GLY A 189 -0.89 17.31 4.65
C GLY A 189 -0.95 15.91 3.99
N SER A 190 -0.46 14.86 4.65
CA SER A 190 -0.59 13.49 4.12
C SER A 190 -2.04 13.00 4.07
N MET A 191 -2.86 13.37 5.06
CA MET A 191 -4.29 13.07 5.05
C MET A 191 -5.01 13.83 3.93
N LEU A 192 -4.69 15.11 3.75
CA LEU A 192 -5.18 15.90 2.63
C LEU A 192 -4.85 15.26 1.26
N ALA A 193 -3.63 14.77 1.08
CA ALA A 193 -3.22 14.10 -0.16
C ALA A 193 -4.00 12.80 -0.39
N ALA A 194 -4.22 12.02 0.66
CA ALA A 194 -4.99 10.78 0.62
C ALA A 194 -6.47 11.05 0.29
N THR A 195 -7.08 12.04 0.95
CA THR A 195 -8.46 12.47 0.67
C THR A 195 -8.62 13.00 -0.76
N ARG A 196 -7.66 13.78 -1.26
CA ARG A 196 -7.66 14.24 -2.66
C ARG A 196 -7.44 13.11 -3.66
N ALA A 197 -6.62 12.12 -3.31
CA ALA A 197 -6.46 10.94 -4.15
C ALA A 197 -7.76 10.14 -4.24
N LEU A 198 -8.48 10.01 -3.11
CA LEU A 198 -9.80 9.41 -3.07
C LEU A 198 -10.81 10.21 -3.90
N TYR A 199 -10.85 11.54 -3.76
CA TYR A 199 -11.69 12.42 -4.60
C TYR A 199 -11.52 12.12 -6.10
N ASN A 200 -10.28 12.10 -6.58
CA ASN A 200 -9.96 11.85 -7.99
C ASN A 200 -10.34 10.41 -8.44
N ALA A 201 -10.37 9.48 -7.50
CA ALA A 201 -10.76 8.10 -7.74
C ALA A 201 -12.29 7.87 -7.77
N LEU A 202 -13.08 8.80 -7.22
CA LEU A 202 -14.51 8.59 -7.01
C LEU A 202 -15.26 8.31 -8.31
N SER A 203 -14.95 8.98 -9.43
CA SER A 203 -15.63 8.74 -10.71
C SER A 203 -15.48 7.31 -11.26
N PHE A 204 -14.53 6.54 -10.72
CA PHE A 204 -14.26 5.15 -11.10
C PHE A 204 -14.69 4.13 -10.04
N ALA A 205 -15.19 4.57 -8.89
CA ALA A 205 -15.48 3.72 -7.72
C ALA A 205 -16.87 3.04 -7.78
N LYS A 206 -17.51 2.94 -8.95
CA LYS A 206 -18.89 2.44 -9.08
C LYS A 206 -19.05 1.00 -8.59
N ALA A 207 -18.07 0.14 -8.85
CA ALA A 207 -18.08 -1.24 -8.37
C ALA A 207 -17.99 -1.29 -6.83
N ASN A 208 -17.13 -0.45 -6.25
CA ASN A 208 -16.96 -0.35 -4.80
C ASN A 208 -18.23 0.19 -4.12
N PHE A 209 -18.85 1.23 -4.66
CA PHE A 209 -20.13 1.76 -4.15
C PHE A 209 -21.31 0.79 -4.33
N SER A 210 -21.19 -0.21 -5.20
CA SER A 210 -22.19 -1.29 -5.34
C SER A 210 -22.03 -2.38 -4.28
N SER A 211 -20.90 -2.45 -3.60
CA SER A 211 -20.64 -3.37 -2.49
C SER A 211 -20.88 -2.66 -1.16
N ASP A 212 -21.79 -3.17 -0.34
CA ASP A 212 -22.15 -2.52 0.93
C ASP A 212 -20.95 -2.38 1.87
N MET A 213 -20.14 -3.44 2.00
CA MET A 213 -18.95 -3.44 2.85
C MET A 213 -17.90 -2.42 2.39
N GLU A 214 -17.65 -2.32 1.08
CA GLU A 214 -16.65 -1.38 0.54
C GLU A 214 -17.15 0.05 0.57
N ARG A 215 -18.44 0.27 0.31
CA ARG A 215 -19.10 1.56 0.42
C ARG A 215 -19.09 2.07 1.85
N ASP A 216 -19.49 1.23 2.83
CA ASP A 216 -19.44 1.56 4.26
C ASP A 216 -18.03 1.96 4.66
N TYR A 217 -17.04 1.24 4.15
CA TYR A 217 -15.64 1.54 4.40
C TYR A 217 -15.22 2.91 3.83
N ILE A 218 -15.54 3.20 2.57
CA ILE A 218 -15.22 4.49 1.93
C ILE A 218 -15.92 5.65 2.65
N MET A 219 -17.23 5.51 2.92
CA MET A 219 -18.03 6.53 3.61
C MET A 219 -17.48 6.81 5.00
N ARG A 220 -17.14 5.78 5.78
CA ARG A 220 -16.55 5.95 7.09
C ARG A 220 -15.24 6.73 7.06
N VAL A 221 -14.32 6.37 6.15
CA VAL A 221 -13.02 7.07 6.02
C VAL A 221 -13.21 8.54 5.68
N ILE A 222 -14.14 8.86 4.78
CA ILE A 222 -14.42 10.24 4.38
C ILE A 222 -15.08 11.00 5.54
N CYS A 223 -16.09 10.43 6.20
CA CYS A 223 -16.76 11.05 7.35
C CYS A 223 -15.78 11.31 8.51
N GLU A 224 -14.90 10.36 8.83
CA GLU A 224 -13.84 10.55 9.83
C GLU A 224 -12.90 11.70 9.43
N ALA A 225 -12.55 11.83 8.14
CA ALA A 225 -11.72 12.93 7.63
C ALA A 225 -12.38 14.32 7.80
N THR A 226 -13.71 14.41 7.80
CA THR A 226 -14.43 15.67 8.05
C THR A 226 -14.31 16.15 9.50
N LEU A 227 -13.86 15.29 10.42
CA LEU A 227 -13.64 15.62 11.82
C LEU A 227 -12.16 15.98 12.11
N SER A 228 -11.32 16.05 11.08
CA SER A 228 -9.90 16.42 11.24
C SER A 228 -9.75 17.80 11.89
N PRO A 229 -8.76 18.03 12.76
CA PRO A 229 -8.50 19.36 13.30
C PRO A 229 -7.99 20.35 12.24
N TYR A 230 -7.57 19.89 11.05
CA TYR A 230 -7.14 20.75 9.95
C TYR A 230 -8.22 21.10 8.93
N GLY A 231 -8.44 22.40 8.74
CA GLY A 231 -9.40 22.95 7.77
C GLY A 231 -9.21 22.42 6.34
N LYS A 232 -7.97 22.36 5.82
CA LYS A 232 -7.74 21.85 4.45
C LYS A 232 -8.15 20.38 4.27
N THR A 233 -7.92 19.54 5.27
CA THR A 233 -8.33 18.14 5.25
C THR A 233 -9.85 18.03 5.28
N ARG A 234 -10.50 18.78 6.18
CA ARG A 234 -11.97 18.84 6.25
C ARG A 234 -12.57 19.30 4.92
N GLN A 235 -12.01 20.36 4.32
CA GLN A 235 -12.42 20.86 3.01
C GLN A 235 -12.39 19.78 1.95
N ALA A 236 -11.25 19.09 1.78
CA ALA A 236 -11.12 18.03 0.78
C ALA A 236 -12.07 16.84 1.06
N ALA A 237 -12.35 16.55 2.34
CA ALA A 237 -13.29 15.50 2.71
C ALA A 237 -14.75 15.87 2.37
N LEU A 238 -15.12 17.15 2.56
CA LEU A 238 -16.42 17.66 2.14
C LEU A 238 -16.55 17.71 0.61
N GLU A 239 -15.50 18.09 -0.11
CA GLU A 239 -15.45 17.98 -1.59
C GLU A 239 -15.70 16.53 -2.05
N CYS A 240 -15.11 15.54 -1.36
CA CYS A 240 -15.42 14.13 -1.59
C CYS A 240 -16.90 13.81 -1.34
N LEU A 241 -17.49 14.28 -0.24
CA LEU A 241 -18.89 14.04 0.06
C LEU A 241 -19.80 14.63 -1.02
N VAL A 242 -19.59 15.88 -1.45
CA VAL A 242 -20.38 16.52 -2.53
C VAL A 242 -20.28 15.72 -3.83
N SER A 243 -19.08 15.30 -4.19
CA SER A 243 -18.85 14.47 -5.39
C SER A 243 -19.56 13.12 -5.30
N ILE A 244 -19.52 12.47 -4.13
CA ILE A 244 -20.26 11.24 -3.86
C ILE A 244 -21.77 11.47 -3.95
N GLY A 245 -22.28 12.56 -3.36
CA GLY A 245 -23.67 12.98 -3.45
C GLY A 245 -24.14 13.09 -4.90
N SER A 246 -23.30 13.65 -5.76
CA SER A 246 -23.59 13.80 -7.19
C SER A 246 -23.56 12.49 -7.97
N MET A 247 -22.63 11.58 -7.67
CA MET A 247 -22.40 10.36 -8.47
C MET A 247 -23.14 9.12 -7.96
N TYR A 248 -23.44 9.06 -6.67
CA TYR A 248 -23.89 7.85 -5.97
C TYR A 248 -25.09 8.09 -5.06
N TYR A 249 -25.89 9.13 -5.32
CA TYR A 249 -27.04 9.51 -4.50
C TYR A 249 -27.95 8.34 -4.12
N ASP A 250 -28.22 7.43 -5.06
CA ASP A 250 -29.08 6.25 -4.86
C ASP A 250 -28.54 5.26 -3.82
N LYS A 251 -27.26 5.37 -3.46
CA LYS A 251 -26.59 4.54 -2.45
C LYS A 251 -26.46 5.20 -1.08
N LEU A 252 -26.87 6.46 -0.94
CA LEU A 252 -26.57 7.25 0.27
C LEU A 252 -27.59 7.14 1.39
N ALA A 253 -28.75 6.52 1.15
CA ALA A 253 -29.82 6.41 2.15
C ALA A 253 -29.33 5.99 3.56
N PRO A 254 -28.40 5.02 3.73
CA PRO A 254 -27.90 4.63 5.05
C PRO A 254 -27.10 5.72 5.78
N TYR A 255 -26.50 6.68 5.05
CA TYR A 255 -25.56 7.67 5.60
C TYR A 255 -26.14 9.09 5.62
N ILE A 256 -27.34 9.34 5.07
CA ILE A 256 -27.92 10.68 4.97
C ILE A 256 -27.99 11.40 6.32
N GLN A 257 -28.31 10.70 7.41
CA GLN A 257 -28.37 11.32 8.73
C GLN A 257 -27.00 11.82 9.20
N ASP A 258 -25.94 11.04 8.98
CA ASP A 258 -24.57 11.43 9.34
C ASP A 258 -24.07 12.57 8.46
N ILE A 259 -24.33 12.47 7.15
CA ILE A 259 -24.00 13.54 6.19
C ILE A 259 -24.72 14.84 6.57
N PHE A 260 -26.00 14.78 6.93
CA PHE A 260 -26.76 15.96 7.38
C PHE A 260 -26.14 16.60 8.63
N ASN A 261 -25.74 15.78 9.60
CA ASN A 261 -25.12 16.26 10.83
C ASN A 261 -23.75 16.92 10.53
N ILE A 262 -22.94 16.29 9.67
CA ILE A 262 -21.62 16.80 9.25
C ILE A 262 -21.77 18.12 8.51
N THR A 263 -22.62 18.18 7.48
CA THR A 263 -22.84 19.37 6.64
C THR A 263 -23.44 20.52 7.46
N SER A 264 -24.44 20.25 8.31
CA SER A 264 -25.04 21.26 9.20
C SER A 264 -24.03 21.84 10.18
N LYS A 265 -23.14 21.01 10.73
CA LYS A 265 -22.08 21.47 11.62
C LYS A 265 -21.07 22.32 10.86
N ALA A 266 -20.63 21.86 9.68
CA ALA A 266 -19.64 22.56 8.87
C ALA A 266 -20.11 23.98 8.47
N VAL A 267 -21.38 24.16 8.09
CA VAL A 267 -21.96 25.48 7.78
C VAL A 267 -21.96 26.42 8.99
N ARG A 268 -22.14 25.89 10.20
CA ARG A 268 -22.35 26.71 11.42
C ARG A 268 -21.07 27.03 12.17
N GLU A 269 -20.14 26.09 12.21
CA GLU A 269 -19.04 26.07 13.18
C GLU A 269 -17.65 26.04 12.53
N ASP A 270 -17.54 25.83 11.22
CA ASP A 270 -16.27 25.68 10.52
C ASP A 270 -15.76 26.99 9.89
N GLU A 271 -14.53 26.96 9.40
CA GLU A 271 -13.92 28.06 8.65
C GLU A 271 -14.64 28.28 7.31
N GLU A 272 -14.69 29.52 6.83
CA GLU A 272 -15.44 29.91 5.63
C GLU A 272 -15.13 29.03 4.40
N ALA A 273 -13.84 28.73 4.16
CA ALA A 273 -13.43 27.89 3.03
C ALA A 273 -13.95 26.45 3.10
N VAL A 274 -14.21 25.93 4.31
CA VAL A 274 -14.77 24.60 4.56
C VAL A 274 -16.29 24.65 4.47
N ALA A 275 -16.90 25.67 5.09
CA ALA A 275 -18.35 25.90 5.06
C ALA A 275 -18.90 26.10 3.64
N LEU A 276 -18.14 26.76 2.76
CA LEU A 276 -18.53 26.95 1.36
C LEU A 276 -18.74 25.63 0.61
N GLN A 277 -17.99 24.58 0.94
CA GLN A 277 -18.09 23.30 0.23
C GLN A 277 -19.44 22.62 0.41
N VAL A 278 -20.07 22.82 1.56
CA VAL A 278 -21.33 22.13 1.90
C VAL A 278 -22.57 22.91 1.50
N ILE A 279 -22.42 24.14 1.00
CA ILE A 279 -23.51 24.88 0.34
C ILE A 279 -23.82 24.25 -1.03
N GLU A 280 -22.86 23.55 -1.63
CA GLU A 280 -22.98 22.87 -2.92
C GLU A 280 -23.55 21.44 -2.81
N PHE A 281 -23.76 20.92 -1.58
CA PHE A 281 -24.30 19.58 -1.32
C PHE A 281 -25.83 19.54 -1.44
#